data_AF-A0A8C9XPU1-F1
#
_entry.id   AF-A0A8C9XPU1-F1
#
_cell.length_a   1.000
_cell.length_b   1.000
_cell.length_c   1.000
_cell.angle_alpha   90.00
_cell.angle_beta   90.00
_cell.angle_gamma   90.00
#
_symmetry.space_group_name_H-M   'P 1'
#
loop_
_entity.id
_entity.type
_entity.pdbx_description
1 polymer ?
#
loop_
_entity_poly.entity_id
_entity_poly.type
_entity_poly.pdbx_seq_one_letter_code
_entity_poly.pdbx_strand_id
1 'polypeptide(L)' 'MEFLMGNPFSTPVGQRIENATGSSLPAEDWALNMEICDMINSSEEGWLNPRGGTNGCLSNSLCTQ' A
#
# COMPACT_ATOMS: atom_id res chain seq x y z
N MET A 1 -12.87 -0.57 -18.09
CA MET A 1 -12.15 -0.52 -16.82
C MET A 1 -10.68 -0.67 -17.21
N GLU A 2 -9.98 0.44 -17.34
CA GLU A 2 -8.55 0.47 -17.69
C GLU A 2 -7.75 0.09 -16.45
N PHE A 3 -7.70 -1.22 -16.16
CA PHE A 3 -6.93 -1.78 -15.06
C PHE A 3 -5.46 -1.75 -15.46
N LEU A 4 -4.78 -0.64 -15.14
CA LEU A 4 -3.32 -0.58 -14.94
C LEU A 4 -2.49 -1.29 -16.01
N MET A 5 -2.50 -0.81 -17.25
CA MET A 5 -1.61 -1.31 -18.32
C MET A 5 -0.15 -0.83 -18.16
N GLY A 6 0.24 -0.42 -16.95
CA GLY A 6 1.58 0.06 -16.57
C GLY A 6 2.19 -0.81 -15.46
N ASN A 7 3.52 -0.85 -15.37
CA ASN A 7 4.22 -1.66 -14.38
C ASN A 7 3.78 -1.24 -12.95
N PRO A 8 3.31 -2.18 -12.10
CA PRO A 8 2.86 -1.86 -10.73
C PRO A 8 3.97 -1.22 -9.88
N PHE A 9 5.24 -1.52 -10.15
CA PHE A 9 6.40 -0.88 -9.51
C PHE A 9 6.65 0.55 -9.97
N SER A 10 5.99 1.02 -11.03
CA SER A 10 6.06 2.44 -11.44
C SER A 10 5.19 3.36 -10.58
N THR A 11 4.37 2.81 -9.67
CA THR A 11 3.63 3.59 -8.69
C THR A 11 4.53 3.99 -7.50
N PRO A 12 4.27 5.12 -6.82
CA PRO A 12 5.05 5.53 -5.65
C PRO A 12 5.07 4.50 -4.51
N VAL A 13 3.97 3.74 -4.34
CA VAL A 13 3.89 2.62 -3.40
C VAL A 13 4.65 1.40 -3.92
N GLY A 14 4.53 1.11 -5.22
CA GLY A 14 5.23 0.01 -5.88
C GLY A 14 6.74 0.11 -5.77
N GLN A 15 7.33 1.29 -5.98
CA GLN A 15 8.78 1.50 -5.82
C GLN A 15 9.26 1.17 -4.41
N ARG A 16 8.46 1.50 -3.38
CA ARG A 16 8.82 1.18 -2.00
C ARG A 16 8.64 -0.30 -1.68
N ILE A 17 7.64 -0.96 -2.25
CA ILE A 17 7.50 -2.42 -2.18
C ILE A 17 8.69 -3.11 -2.84
N GLU A 18 9.14 -2.64 -4.00
CA GLU A 18 10.35 -3.16 -4.68
C GLU A 18 11.58 -3.02 -3.78
N ASN A 19 11.75 -1.86 -3.13
CA ASN A 19 12.84 -1.65 -2.18
C ASN A 19 12.73 -2.56 -0.94
N ALA A 20 11.52 -2.78 -0.41
CA ALA A 20 11.28 -3.62 0.78
C ALA A 20 11.41 -5.12 0.52
N THR A 21 11.34 -5.54 -0.73
CA THR A 21 11.43 -6.94 -1.15
C THR A 21 12.70 -7.26 -1.95
N GLY A 22 13.60 -6.29 -2.08
CA GLY A 22 14.87 -6.44 -2.77
C GLY A 22 15.74 -7.53 -2.14
N SER A 23 16.29 -8.43 -2.95
CA SER A 23 17.16 -9.53 -2.51
C SER A 23 18.48 -9.08 -1.88
N SER A 24 18.79 -7.78 -1.93
CA SER A 24 19.93 -7.16 -1.25
C SER A 24 19.67 -6.85 0.22
N LEU A 25 18.41 -6.94 0.69
CA LEU A 25 18.09 -6.73 2.11
C LEU A 25 18.54 -7.93 2.94
N PRO A 26 19.35 -7.73 4.00
CA PRO A 26 19.79 -8.83 4.87
C PRO A 26 18.65 -9.39 5.75
N ALA A 27 17.60 -8.60 5.98
CA ALA A 27 16.38 -8.94 6.73
C ALA A 27 15.27 -7.92 6.40
N GLU A 28 14.04 -8.14 6.87
CA GLU A 28 12.94 -7.19 6.66
C GLU A 28 13.25 -5.80 7.25
N ASP A 29 13.05 -4.76 6.43
CA ASP A 29 13.07 -3.37 6.88
C ASP A 29 11.68 -2.96 7.37
N TRP A 30 11.46 -3.09 8.68
CA TRP A 30 10.19 -2.73 9.30
C TRP A 30 9.86 -1.24 9.22
N ALA A 31 10.87 -0.36 9.12
CA ALA A 31 10.61 1.07 8.94
C ALA A 31 10.00 1.32 7.56
N LEU A 32 10.57 0.70 6.52
CA LEU A 32 10.05 0.77 5.16
C LEU A 32 8.67 0.10 5.05
N ASN A 33 8.46 -1.04 5.73
CA ASN A 33 7.16 -1.71 5.77
C ASN A 33 6.07 -0.84 6.43
N MET A 34 6.41 -0.11 7.51
CA MET A 34 5.46 0.81 8.16
C MET A 34 5.16 2.03 7.25
N GLU A 35 6.16 2.55 6.53
CA GLU A 35 5.95 3.63 5.55
C GLU A 35 5.02 3.18 4.40
N ILE A 36 5.14 1.93 3.95
CA ILE A 36 4.23 1.35 2.95
C ILE A 36 2.79 1.31 3.47
N CYS A 37 2.59 0.88 4.71
CA CYS A 37 1.27 0.88 5.35
C CYS A 37 0.68 2.30 5.44
N ASP A 38 1.49 3.29 5.82
CA ASP A 38 1.04 4.68 5.91
C ASP A 38 0.64 5.26 4.56
N MET A 39 1.41 4.99 3.50
CA MET A 39 1.04 5.42 2.14
C MET A 39 -0.25 4.78 1.65
N ILE A 40 -0.45 3.48 1.90
CA ILE A 40 -1.68 2.79 1.49
C ILE A 40 -2.88 3.33 2.27
N ASN A 41 -2.73 3.54 3.58
CA ASN A 41 -3.80 4.06 4.43
C ASN A 41 -4.09 5.55 4.18
N SER A 42 -3.09 6.33 3.77
CA SER A 42 -3.24 7.75 3.46
C SER A 42 -3.63 8.03 2.01
N SER A 43 -3.45 7.06 1.11
CA SER A 43 -3.94 7.19 -0.26
C SER A 43 -5.46 7.12 -0.25
N GLU A 44 -6.08 8.25 -0.58
CA GLU A 44 -7.54 8.41 -0.77
C GLU A 44 -8.14 7.43 -1.80
N GLU A 45 -7.30 6.79 -2.61
CA GLU A 45 -7.57 5.52 -3.29
C GLU A 45 -7.54 4.34 -2.30
N GLY A 46 -8.31 4.43 -1.21
CA GLY A 46 -8.73 3.23 -0.49
C GLY A 46 -9.52 2.40 -1.50
N TRP A 47 -8.83 1.41 -2.09
CA TRP A 47 -9.31 0.43 -3.06
C TRP A 47 -10.71 0.76 -3.59
N LEU A 48 -10.80 1.36 -4.79
CA LEU A 48 -12.07 1.64 -5.46
C LEU A 48 -12.95 0.39 -5.49
N ASN A 49 -13.79 0.24 -4.48
CA ASN A 49 -14.81 -0.77 -4.36
C ASN A 49 -16.06 -0.16 -5.04
N PRO A 50 -16.70 -0.82 -6.01
CA PRO A 50 -17.84 -0.26 -6.75
C PRO A 50 -19.11 -0.06 -5.91
N ARG A 51 -19.03 -0.08 -4.58
CA ARG A 51 -20.13 0.20 -3.66
C ARG A 51 -19.65 1.24 -2.65
N GLY A 52 -20.07 2.49 -2.89
CA GLY A 52 -19.73 3.65 -2.07
C GLY A 52 -19.85 3.37 -0.57
N GLY A 53 -18.77 3.66 0.14
CA GLY A 53 -18.68 3.55 1.58
C GLY A 53 -17.32 4.07 2.01
N THR A 54 -17.28 5.36 2.36
CA THR A 54 -16.18 5.96 3.11
C THR A 54 -15.87 5.06 4.30
N ASN A 55 -14.60 4.69 4.48
CA ASN A 55 -13.85 4.54 5.73
C ASN A 55 -12.70 3.56 5.50
N GLY A 56 -11.48 4.09 5.44
CA GLY A 56 -10.26 3.29 5.44
C GLY A 56 -10.15 2.49 6.72
N CYS A 57 -10.22 1.17 6.61
CA CYS A 57 -9.60 0.21 7.53
C CYS A 57 -9.40 -1.08 6.71
N LEU A 58 -8.19 -1.38 6.23
CA LEU A 58 -7.87 -2.71 5.71
C LEU A 58 -7.58 -3.62 6.92
N SER A 59 -8.55 -4.46 7.24
CA SER A 59 -8.47 -5.58 8.19
C SER A 59 -8.39 -5.23 9.69
N ASN A 60 -9.56 -5.18 10.31
CA ASN A 60 -9.92 -5.87 11.57
C ASN A 60 -9.09 -5.74 12.86
N SER A 61 -8.28 -4.69 13.09
CA SER A 61 -7.84 -4.33 14.48
C SER A 61 -7.24 -2.93 14.71
N LEU A 62 -7.10 -2.06 13.70
CA LEU A 62 -6.37 -0.78 13.85
C LEU A 62 -7.22 0.46 13.58
N CYS A 63 -8.48 0.43 13.99
CA CYS A 63 -9.32 1.63 14.06
C CYS A 63 -9.78 1.80 15.52
N THR A 64 -8.85 2.18 16.41
CA THR A 64 -9.17 2.75 17.72
C THR A 64 -8.29 3.96 17.99
N GLN A 65 -8.99 5.10 17.92
CA GLN A 65 -8.64 6.51 18.18
C GLN A 65 -7.85 7.22 17.08
#